data_AF-A0A9E4CUK3-F1
#
_entry.id   AF-A0A9E4CUK3-F1
#
_cell.length_a   1.000
_cell.length_b   1.000
_cell.length_c   1.000
_cell.angle_alpha   90.00
_cell.angle_beta   90.00
_cell.angle_gamma   90.00
#
_symmetry.space_group_name_H-M   'P 1'
#
loop_
_entity.id
_entity.type
_entity.pdbx_description
1 polymer ?
#
loop_
_entity_poly.entity_id
_entity_poly.type
_entity_poly.pdbx_seq_one_letter_code
_entity_poly.pdbx_strand_id
1 'polypeptide(L)'
;GICGTCSLMIDGQAHGPQRGTATCQLHMRKFKSGDEIIVEPWRATAFPIIKDLMVDRSPLDRIVEAGGFITAPTGGAPDANIIPVPKPVADAAMDAAECIGCGACVAACPNGAANLFTAAKVSHLNLLPQGQPERWSRVEAMVETMDEYFGSCTNHGECEAACPKSISIDVIALMHRDYRKAKFKNRKLISQI
;
A
#
# COMPACT_ATOMS: atom_id res chain seq x y z
N GLY A 1 14.00 5.58 6.67
CA GLY A 1 13.01 4.53 6.45
C GLY A 1 12.67 4.42 4.99
N ILE A 2 13.32 3.51 4.28
CA ILE A 2 13.12 3.29 2.83
C ILE A 2 12.74 1.84 2.55
N CYS A 3 13.40 0.85 3.18
CA CYS A 3 13.11 -0.57 2.92
C CYS A 3 11.78 -1.08 3.53
N GLY A 4 11.20 -0.34 4.49
CA GLY A 4 9.96 -0.76 5.16
C GLY A 4 10.09 -1.95 6.12
N THR A 5 11.30 -2.30 6.57
CA THR A 5 11.54 -3.52 7.39
C THR A 5 11.41 -3.29 8.90
N CYS A 6 11.62 -2.06 9.40
CA CYS A 6 11.62 -1.75 10.83
C CYS A 6 10.18 -1.60 11.38
N SER A 7 9.43 -2.68 11.31
CA SER A 7 7.99 -2.77 11.53
C SER A 7 7.64 -2.95 13.00
N LEU A 8 7.48 -1.84 13.74
CA LEU A 8 7.30 -1.84 15.20
C LEU A 8 6.18 -0.90 15.67
N MET A 9 5.31 -1.40 16.53
CA MET A 9 4.43 -0.56 17.33
C MET A 9 5.27 0.03 18.48
N ILE A 10 5.16 1.33 18.68
CA ILE A 10 5.86 2.03 19.76
C ILE A 10 4.83 2.88 20.50
N ASP A 11 4.67 2.61 21.79
CA ASP A 11 3.65 3.23 22.65
C ASP A 11 2.24 3.16 22.04
N GLY A 12 1.90 1.99 21.49
CA GLY A 12 0.62 1.73 20.83
C GLY A 12 0.44 2.36 19.45
N GLN A 13 1.43 3.07 18.90
CA GLN A 13 1.37 3.71 17.59
C GLN A 13 2.31 3.03 16.59
N ALA A 14 1.82 2.80 15.36
CA ALA A 14 2.65 2.25 14.30
C ALA A 14 3.78 3.21 13.93
N HIS A 15 5.04 2.75 13.99
CA HIS A 15 6.24 3.56 13.86
C HIS A 15 6.45 4.65 14.94
N GLY A 16 5.63 4.67 15.99
CA GLY A 16 5.73 5.59 17.11
C GLY A 16 5.12 6.98 16.88
N PRO A 17 5.32 7.91 17.83
CA PRO A 17 4.53 9.14 17.93
C PRO A 17 4.88 10.22 16.89
N GLN A 18 5.98 10.06 16.14
CA GLN A 18 6.39 11.05 15.13
C GLN A 18 5.80 10.69 13.76
N ARG A 19 4.85 11.51 13.30
CA ARG A 19 4.28 11.41 11.94
C ARG A 19 5.35 11.49 10.83
N GLY A 20 5.06 10.87 9.69
CA GLY A 20 5.92 10.92 8.50
C GLY A 20 7.30 10.26 8.69
N THR A 21 7.40 9.34 9.65
CA THR A 21 8.67 8.76 10.10
C THR A 21 8.50 7.25 10.24
N ALA A 22 9.43 6.48 9.66
CA ALA A 22 9.53 5.05 9.97
C ALA A 22 10.34 4.84 11.26
N THR A 23 10.16 3.73 11.95
CA THR A 23 10.83 3.46 13.24
C THR A 23 12.34 3.72 13.23
N CYS A 24 13.08 3.33 12.18
CA CYS A 24 14.53 3.56 12.10
C CYS A 24 14.94 5.05 11.99
N GLN A 25 14.00 5.95 11.78
CA GLN A 25 14.18 7.40 11.78
C GLN A 25 13.56 8.07 13.02
N LEU A 26 12.87 7.31 13.88
CA LEU A 26 12.37 7.82 15.14
C LEU A 26 13.54 7.96 16.12
N HIS A 27 13.85 9.21 16.47
CA HIS A 27 14.99 9.50 17.34
C HIS A 27 14.57 9.57 18.82
N MET A 28 15.45 9.11 19.72
CA MET A 28 15.22 9.13 21.17
C MET A 28 14.91 10.53 21.73
N ARG A 29 15.38 11.61 21.10
CA ARG A 29 15.05 13.01 21.45
C ARG A 29 13.56 13.37 21.35
N LYS A 30 12.73 12.47 20.80
CA LYS A 30 11.27 12.62 20.76
C LYS A 30 10.60 12.17 22.06
N PHE A 31 11.33 11.45 22.90
CA PHE A 31 10.89 11.01 24.21
C PHE A 31 11.54 11.85 25.30
N LYS A 32 10.91 11.95 26.46
CA LYS A 32 11.45 12.65 27.63
C LYS A 32 12.37 11.70 28.40
N SER A 33 13.31 12.29 29.12
CA SER A 33 14.18 11.51 30.01
C SER A 33 13.37 10.85 31.11
N GLY A 34 13.53 9.53 31.26
CA GLY A 34 12.78 8.72 32.22
C GLY A 34 11.49 8.10 31.68
N ASP A 35 11.13 8.36 30.40
CA ASP A 35 9.99 7.68 29.77
C ASP A 35 10.27 6.18 29.64
N GLU A 36 9.26 5.36 29.96
CA GLU A 36 9.21 3.95 29.61
C GLU A 36 8.63 3.82 28.20
N ILE A 37 9.34 3.16 27.29
CA ILE A 37 8.94 2.99 25.89
C ILE A 37 8.54 1.53 25.67
N ILE A 38 7.29 1.31 25.26
CA ILE A 38 6.77 -0.01 24.96
C ILE A 38 6.95 -0.29 23.48
N VAL A 39 7.66 -1.37 23.14
CA VAL A 39 7.91 -1.80 21.76
C VAL A 39 7.28 -3.16 21.52
N GLU A 40 6.45 -3.26 20.50
CA GLU A 40 5.67 -4.46 20.18
C GLU A 40 5.73 -4.76 18.67
N PRO A 41 5.50 -6.02 18.26
CA PRO A 41 5.32 -6.36 16.85
C PRO A 41 4.05 -5.70 16.28
N TRP A 42 3.87 -5.77 14.95
CA TRP A 42 2.60 -5.39 14.31
C TRP A 42 1.40 -6.11 14.89
N ARG A 43 0.35 -5.34 15.19
CA ARG A 43 -0.94 -5.83 15.69
C ARG A 43 -1.89 -6.08 14.53
N ALA A 44 -1.63 -7.11 13.73
CA ALA A 44 -2.53 -7.52 12.65
C ALA A 44 -2.51 -9.04 12.48
N THR A 45 -3.68 -9.67 12.41
CA THR A 45 -3.80 -11.13 12.20
C THR A 45 -3.14 -11.58 10.89
N ALA A 46 -3.20 -10.73 9.86
CA ALA A 46 -2.53 -10.97 8.58
C ALA A 46 -0.99 -10.92 8.67
N PHE A 47 -0.43 -10.43 9.78
CA PHE A 47 1.01 -10.37 10.04
C PHE A 47 1.40 -11.23 11.24
N PRO A 48 1.39 -12.57 11.11
CA PRO A 48 1.68 -13.45 12.23
C PRO A 48 3.11 -13.24 12.74
N ILE A 49 3.28 -13.32 14.06
CA ILE A 49 4.58 -13.19 14.71
C ILE A 49 5.40 -14.44 14.40
N ILE A 50 6.61 -14.24 13.89
CA ILE A 50 7.61 -15.30 13.69
C ILE A 50 8.37 -15.50 15.01
N LYS A 51 8.95 -14.41 15.53
CA LYS A 51 9.70 -14.41 16.79
C LYS A 51 9.93 -12.97 17.26
N ASP A 52 9.76 -12.73 18.56
CA ASP A 52 9.94 -11.42 19.21
C ASP A 52 9.14 -10.32 18.47
N LEU A 53 9.84 -9.41 17.79
CA LEU A 53 9.27 -8.30 17.04
C LEU A 53 9.14 -8.57 15.54
N MET A 54 9.56 -9.74 15.06
CA MET A 54 9.53 -10.11 13.65
C MET A 54 8.16 -10.68 13.29
N VAL A 55 7.56 -10.16 12.23
CA VAL A 55 6.29 -10.61 11.67
C VAL A 55 6.46 -11.03 10.22
N ASP A 56 5.67 -12.00 9.78
CA ASP A 56 5.53 -12.33 8.36
C ASP A 56 4.62 -11.29 7.69
N ARG A 57 5.05 -10.74 6.55
CA ARG A 57 4.28 -9.77 5.75
C ARG A 57 4.04 -10.26 4.33
N SER A 58 4.29 -11.54 4.07
CA SER A 58 4.11 -12.18 2.76
C SER A 58 2.73 -11.99 2.13
N PRO A 59 1.61 -11.76 2.87
CA PRO A 59 0.35 -11.40 2.22
C PRO A 59 0.40 -10.10 1.41
N LEU A 60 1.26 -9.13 1.76
CA LEU A 60 1.48 -7.94 0.93
C LEU A 60 2.16 -8.29 -0.39
N ASP A 61 3.09 -9.25 -0.36
CA ASP A 61 3.78 -9.72 -1.57
C ASP A 61 2.80 -10.45 -2.49
N ARG A 62 1.86 -11.25 -1.94
CA ARG A 62 0.78 -11.89 -2.72
C ARG A 62 -0.06 -10.90 -3.49
N ILE A 63 -0.41 -9.75 -2.88
CA ILE A 63 -1.13 -8.67 -3.57
C ILE A 63 -0.29 -8.11 -4.73
N VAL A 64 1.02 -7.91 -4.54
CA VAL A 64 1.90 -7.41 -5.60
C VAL A 64 2.05 -8.43 -6.74
N GLU A 65 2.21 -9.71 -6.42
CA GLU A 65 2.28 -10.80 -7.39
C GLU A 65 1.01 -10.91 -8.25
N ALA A 66 -0.16 -10.57 -7.69
CA ALA A 66 -1.45 -10.64 -8.39
C ALA A 66 -1.61 -9.60 -9.53
N GLY A 67 -0.90 -8.47 -9.49
CA GLY A 67 -1.05 -7.44 -10.52
C GLY A 67 -0.21 -6.17 -10.38
N GLY A 68 0.68 -6.10 -9.38
CA GLY A 68 1.57 -4.97 -9.11
C GLY A 68 2.73 -4.84 -10.10
N PHE A 69 2.51 -5.13 -11.38
CA PHE A 69 3.49 -5.10 -12.46
C PHE A 69 2.88 -4.55 -13.75
N ILE A 70 3.73 -4.24 -14.72
CA ILE A 70 3.36 -3.94 -16.10
C ILE A 70 4.00 -4.99 -17.00
N THR A 71 3.18 -5.63 -17.83
CA THR A 71 3.67 -6.61 -18.81
C THR A 71 4.32 -5.90 -19.99
N ALA A 72 5.57 -6.25 -20.29
CA ALA A 72 6.27 -5.79 -21.49
C ALA A 72 7.14 -6.91 -22.07
N PRO A 73 7.21 -7.06 -23.41
CA PRO A 73 8.14 -7.98 -24.04
C PRO A 73 9.58 -7.53 -23.77
N THR A 74 10.47 -8.50 -23.51
CA THR A 74 11.89 -8.24 -23.25
C THR A 74 12.52 -7.44 -24.39
N GLY A 75 13.11 -6.28 -24.08
CA GLY A 75 13.71 -5.39 -25.07
C GLY A 75 12.71 -4.57 -25.91
N GLY A 76 11.41 -4.73 -25.70
CA GLY A 76 10.35 -3.98 -26.41
C GLY A 76 9.84 -2.75 -25.68
N ALA A 77 10.41 -2.41 -24.52
CA ALA A 77 10.08 -1.19 -23.81
C ALA A 77 10.59 0.02 -24.61
N PRO A 78 9.72 0.98 -24.99
CA PRO A 78 10.16 2.20 -25.66
C PRO A 78 10.99 3.07 -24.72
N ASP A 79 11.80 3.97 -25.28
CA ASP A 79 12.53 4.98 -24.49
C ASP A 79 11.54 5.79 -23.63
N ALA A 80 11.89 6.00 -22.35
CA ALA A 80 11.02 6.61 -21.36
C ALA A 80 10.60 8.05 -21.73
N ASN A 81 11.37 8.74 -22.58
CA ASN A 81 11.10 10.12 -22.98
C ASN A 81 10.10 10.22 -24.15
N ILE A 82 9.70 9.11 -24.75
CA ILE A 82 8.83 9.10 -25.94
C ILE A 82 7.36 9.40 -25.58
N ILE A 83 6.91 8.96 -24.40
CA ILE A 83 5.52 9.11 -23.98
C ILE A 83 5.41 10.32 -23.04
N PRO A 84 4.89 11.47 -23.51
CA PRO A 84 4.72 12.62 -22.65
C PRO A 84 3.68 12.32 -21.57
N VAL A 85 4.05 12.54 -20.31
CA VAL A 85 3.16 12.42 -19.15
C VAL A 85 2.98 13.82 -18.55
N PRO A 86 1.73 14.30 -18.38
CA PRO A 86 1.50 15.57 -17.70
C PRO A 86 2.11 15.56 -16.30
N LYS A 87 2.81 16.62 -15.92
CA LYS A 87 3.50 16.72 -14.61
C LYS A 87 2.59 16.37 -13.42
N PRO A 88 1.33 16.85 -13.33
CA PRO A 88 0.43 16.47 -12.24
C PRO A 88 0.13 14.96 -12.17
N VAL A 89 0.13 14.26 -13.31
CA VAL A 89 -0.08 12.81 -13.37
C VAL A 89 1.19 12.07 -12.93
N ALA A 90 2.36 12.54 -13.37
CA ALA A 90 3.63 11.97 -12.95
C ALA A 90 3.86 12.13 -11.43
N ASP A 91 3.52 13.30 -10.88
CA ASP A 91 3.63 13.56 -9.43
C ASP A 91 2.67 12.70 -8.63
N ALA A 92 1.40 12.65 -9.00
CA ALA A 92 0.43 11.81 -8.32
C ALA A 92 0.79 10.31 -8.39
N ALA A 93 1.37 9.86 -9.52
CA ALA A 93 1.88 8.50 -9.64
C ALA A 93 3.09 8.27 -8.71
N MET A 94 4.01 9.22 -8.64
CA MET A 94 5.19 9.14 -7.78
C MET A 94 4.80 9.16 -6.28
N ASP A 95 3.89 10.03 -5.87
CA ASP A 95 3.37 10.11 -4.49
C ASP A 95 2.78 8.77 -4.04
N ALA A 96 2.03 8.09 -4.92
CA ALA A 96 1.54 6.74 -4.66
C ALA A 96 2.66 5.68 -4.69
N ALA A 97 3.69 5.87 -5.51
CA ALA A 97 4.83 4.95 -5.63
C ALA A 97 5.75 4.98 -4.40
N GLU A 98 5.70 6.05 -3.58
CA GLU A 98 6.49 6.15 -2.35
C GLU A 98 6.17 5.05 -1.33
N CYS A 99 5.09 4.28 -1.54
CA CYS A 99 4.74 3.14 -0.70
C CYS A 99 5.89 2.12 -0.58
N ILE A 100 6.52 2.11 0.59
CA ILE A 100 7.62 1.19 0.93
C ILE A 100 7.15 -0.17 1.46
N GLY A 101 5.85 -0.46 1.44
CA GLY A 101 5.30 -1.74 1.89
C GLY A 101 5.50 -2.06 3.38
N CYS A 102 5.68 -1.06 4.25
CA CYS A 102 6.00 -1.30 5.67
C CYS A 102 4.89 -2.00 6.48
N GLY A 103 3.63 -1.92 6.04
CA GLY A 103 2.48 -2.52 6.73
C GLY A 103 1.90 -1.69 7.88
N ALA A 104 2.43 -0.49 8.16
CA ALA A 104 1.89 0.39 9.21
C ALA A 104 0.40 0.71 9.01
N CYS A 105 -0.03 0.88 7.75
CA CYS A 105 -1.44 1.14 7.42
C CYS A 105 -2.38 0.00 7.82
N VAL A 106 -1.88 -1.24 7.82
CA VAL A 106 -2.63 -2.43 8.24
C VAL A 106 -2.62 -2.52 9.76
N ALA A 107 -1.45 -2.37 10.39
CA ALA A 107 -1.29 -2.48 11.84
C ALA A 107 -2.06 -1.39 12.62
N ALA A 108 -2.24 -0.21 12.03
CA ALA A 108 -3.03 0.87 12.62
C ALA A 108 -4.54 0.77 12.34
N CYS A 109 -4.95 0.01 11.31
CA CYS A 109 -6.36 -0.08 10.95
C CYS A 109 -7.12 -0.96 11.96
N PRO A 110 -8.25 -0.48 12.54
CA PRO A 110 -9.07 -1.30 13.43
C PRO A 110 -9.56 -2.61 12.80
N ASN A 111 -9.74 -2.63 11.48
CA ASN A 111 -10.17 -3.81 10.73
C ASN A 111 -8.99 -4.63 10.18
N GLY A 112 -7.75 -4.19 10.36
CA GLY A 112 -6.59 -4.80 9.70
C GLY A 112 -6.67 -4.74 8.17
N ALA A 113 -7.25 -3.68 7.62
CA ALA A 113 -7.45 -3.53 6.18
C ALA A 113 -6.17 -3.07 5.46
N ALA A 114 -5.86 -3.67 4.30
CA ALA A 114 -4.70 -3.31 3.49
C ALA A 114 -5.03 -2.35 2.34
N ASN A 115 -6.22 -1.73 2.34
CA ASN A 115 -6.68 -0.88 1.24
C ASN A 115 -5.71 0.25 0.88
N LEU A 116 -5.05 0.92 1.83
CA LEU A 116 -4.11 2.00 1.49
C LEU A 116 -2.89 1.47 0.72
N PHE A 117 -2.34 0.32 1.15
CA PHE A 117 -1.23 -0.33 0.46
C PHE A 117 -1.63 -0.76 -0.95
N THR A 118 -2.71 -1.53 -1.07
CA THR A 118 -3.21 -2.03 -2.36
C THR A 118 -3.53 -0.87 -3.29
N ALA A 119 -4.20 0.16 -2.78
CA ALA A 119 -4.57 1.33 -3.56
C ALA A 119 -3.37 2.16 -4.02
N ALA A 120 -2.34 2.32 -3.19
CA ALA A 120 -1.09 2.96 -3.60
C ALA A 120 -0.37 2.17 -4.70
N LYS A 121 -0.35 0.83 -4.59
CA LYS A 121 0.25 -0.05 -5.60
C LYS A 121 -0.52 -0.05 -6.92
N VAL A 122 -1.85 -0.03 -6.86
CA VAL A 122 -2.71 0.11 -8.03
C VAL A 122 -2.54 1.50 -8.68
N SER A 123 -2.58 2.57 -7.88
CA SER A 123 -2.64 3.94 -8.38
C SER A 123 -1.36 4.38 -9.08
N HIS A 124 -0.18 4.04 -8.54
CA HIS A 124 1.08 4.46 -9.19
C HIS A 124 1.25 3.85 -10.59
N LEU A 125 0.67 2.68 -10.86
CA LEU A 125 0.66 2.08 -12.20
C LEU A 125 -0.51 2.61 -13.04
N ASN A 126 -1.71 2.67 -12.47
CA ASN A 126 -2.94 3.04 -13.19
C ASN A 126 -3.06 4.52 -13.54
N LEU A 127 -2.19 5.38 -12.99
CA LEU A 127 -2.08 6.77 -13.39
C LEU A 127 -1.21 6.94 -14.64
N LEU A 128 -0.30 6.01 -14.90
CA LEU A 128 0.63 6.09 -16.02
C LEU A 128 0.06 5.46 -17.30
N PRO A 129 0.46 5.95 -18.49
CA PRO A 129 0.06 5.38 -19.77
C PRO A 129 0.38 3.88 -19.90
N GLN A 130 1.55 3.48 -19.41
CA GLN A 130 2.05 2.11 -19.48
C GLN A 130 1.19 1.13 -18.66
N GLY A 131 0.53 1.60 -17.60
CA GLY A 131 -0.35 0.78 -16.78
C GLY A 131 -1.79 0.71 -17.25
N GLN A 132 -2.21 1.49 -18.26
CA GLN A 132 -3.59 1.49 -18.75
C GLN A 132 -4.05 0.15 -19.34
N PRO A 133 -3.24 -0.62 -20.09
CA PRO A 133 -3.68 -1.89 -20.69
C PRO A 133 -4.19 -2.90 -19.66
N GLU A 134 -3.55 -2.96 -18.49
CA GLU A 134 -3.88 -3.91 -17.42
C GLU A 134 -4.74 -3.29 -16.32
N ARG A 135 -5.14 -2.02 -16.44
CA ARG A 135 -5.79 -1.24 -15.37
C ARG A 135 -6.92 -1.97 -14.66
N TRP A 136 -7.83 -2.57 -15.44
CA TRP A 136 -9.04 -3.22 -14.93
C TRP A 136 -8.77 -4.60 -14.36
N SER A 137 -7.98 -5.42 -15.05
CA SER A 137 -7.60 -6.75 -14.54
C SER A 137 -6.70 -6.66 -13.32
N ARG A 138 -5.80 -5.67 -13.28
CA ARG A 138 -4.92 -5.36 -12.14
C ARG A 138 -5.73 -5.04 -10.89
N VAL A 139 -6.62 -4.05 -10.98
CA VAL A 139 -7.39 -3.63 -9.80
C VAL A 139 -8.30 -4.74 -9.30
N GLU A 140 -8.87 -5.55 -10.20
CA GLU A 140 -9.69 -6.69 -9.82
C GLU A 140 -8.86 -7.76 -9.09
N ALA A 141 -7.78 -8.25 -9.71
CA ALA A 141 -6.93 -9.28 -9.13
C ALA A 141 -6.31 -8.83 -7.79
N MET A 142 -5.78 -7.62 -7.71
CA MET A 142 -5.14 -7.13 -6.49
C MET A 142 -6.13 -6.88 -5.34
N VAL A 143 -7.36 -6.43 -5.63
CA VAL A 143 -8.40 -6.25 -4.59
C VAL A 143 -8.91 -7.61 -4.13
N GLU A 144 -9.17 -8.54 -5.05
CA GLU A 144 -9.64 -9.89 -4.69
C GLU A 144 -8.61 -10.64 -3.85
N THR A 145 -7.32 -10.61 -4.23
CA THR A 145 -6.24 -11.18 -3.41
C THR A 145 -6.09 -10.46 -2.06
N MET A 146 -6.31 -9.15 -1.99
CA MET A 146 -6.29 -8.43 -0.71
C MET A 146 -7.39 -8.93 0.24
N ASP A 147 -8.61 -9.13 -0.29
CA ASP A 147 -9.77 -9.56 0.50
C ASP A 147 -9.63 -11.00 1.03
N GLU A 148 -8.71 -11.81 0.48
CA GLU A 148 -8.39 -13.16 1.00
C GLU A 148 -7.64 -13.11 2.34
N TYR A 149 -6.85 -12.06 2.59
CA TYR A 149 -5.93 -11.99 3.74
C TYR A 149 -6.29 -10.89 4.75
N PHE A 150 -6.95 -9.82 4.31
CA PHE A 150 -7.13 -8.60 5.09
C PHE A 150 -8.61 -8.26 5.31
N GLY A 151 -8.89 -7.46 6.35
CA GLY A 151 -10.24 -6.98 6.60
C GLY A 151 -10.69 -5.89 5.62
N SER A 152 -11.98 -5.56 5.66
CA SER A 152 -12.58 -4.56 4.78
C SER A 152 -12.38 -3.12 5.26
N CYS A 153 -12.33 -2.18 4.34
CA CYS A 153 -12.22 -0.75 4.67
C CYS A 153 -13.58 -0.14 5.02
N THR A 154 -13.64 0.51 6.19
CA THR A 154 -14.79 1.30 6.67
C THR A 154 -14.45 2.79 6.81
N ASN A 155 -13.36 3.24 6.18
CA ASN A 155 -12.93 4.64 6.09
C ASN A 155 -12.58 5.30 7.45
N HIS A 156 -11.85 4.60 8.31
CA HIS A 156 -11.39 5.13 9.61
C HIS A 156 -10.35 6.25 9.51
N GLY A 157 -9.52 6.31 8.46
CA GLY A 157 -8.47 7.32 8.32
C GLY A 157 -7.13 7.01 9.03
N GLU A 158 -7.10 6.02 9.92
CA GLU A 158 -5.88 5.66 10.68
C GLU A 158 -4.70 5.25 9.79
N CYS A 159 -4.99 4.65 8.63
CA CYS A 159 -3.96 4.21 7.70
C CYS A 159 -3.12 5.38 7.13
N GLU A 160 -3.75 6.52 6.86
CA GLU A 160 -3.07 7.74 6.39
C GLU A 160 -2.26 8.37 7.53
N ALA A 161 -2.86 8.47 8.73
CA ALA A 161 -2.21 9.03 9.90
C ALA A 161 -0.95 8.27 10.31
N ALA A 162 -0.95 6.94 10.17
CA ALA A 162 0.16 6.06 10.48
C ALA A 162 1.20 5.94 9.35
N CYS A 163 0.89 6.42 8.13
CA CYS A 163 1.76 6.22 6.98
C CYS A 163 3.07 7.02 7.14
N PRO A 164 4.25 6.37 7.17
CA PRO A 164 5.52 7.09 7.28
C PRO A 164 5.91 7.84 6.00
N LYS A 165 5.14 7.64 4.92
CA LYS A 165 5.30 8.28 3.61
C LYS A 165 4.14 9.23 3.30
N SER A 166 3.23 9.45 4.25
CA SER A 166 2.13 10.41 4.10
C SER A 166 1.31 10.21 2.82
N ILE A 167 1.14 8.96 2.40
CA ILE A 167 0.28 8.61 1.26
C ILE A 167 -1.16 8.95 1.63
N SER A 168 -1.77 9.84 0.84
CA SER A 168 -3.15 10.27 1.01
C SER A 168 -4.12 9.10 0.90
N ILE A 169 -5.17 9.11 1.72
CA ILE A 169 -6.27 8.16 1.65
C ILE A 169 -7.04 8.23 0.32
N ASP A 170 -6.89 9.30 -0.45
CA ASP A 170 -7.57 9.51 -1.75
C ASP A 170 -7.29 8.38 -2.75
N VAL A 171 -6.12 7.73 -2.66
CA VAL A 171 -5.79 6.59 -3.52
C VAL A 171 -6.79 5.44 -3.31
N ILE A 172 -7.34 5.27 -2.10
CA ILE A 172 -8.37 4.27 -1.81
C ILE A 172 -9.64 4.58 -2.61
N ALA A 173 -10.05 5.84 -2.66
CA ALA A 173 -11.21 6.27 -3.44
C ALA A 173 -11.01 6.02 -4.95
N LEU A 174 -9.79 6.28 -5.46
CA LEU A 174 -9.43 5.96 -6.85
C LEU A 174 -9.51 4.46 -7.13
N MET A 175 -8.96 3.64 -6.24
CA MET A 175 -9.00 2.18 -6.35
C MET A 175 -10.44 1.66 -6.34
N HIS A 176 -11.29 2.10 -5.40
CA HIS A 176 -12.69 1.68 -5.34
C HIS A 176 -13.50 2.13 -6.55
N ARG A 177 -13.21 3.31 -7.12
CA ARG A 177 -13.79 3.75 -8.39
C ARG A 177 -13.37 2.82 -9.52
N ASP A 178 -12.09 2.49 -9.60
CA ASP A 178 -11.56 1.66 -10.68
C ASP A 178 -12.05 0.20 -10.56
N TYR A 179 -12.13 -0.35 -9.35
CA TYR A 179 -12.70 -1.67 -9.07
C TYR A 179 -14.17 -1.77 -9.49
N ARG A 180 -14.99 -0.77 -9.14
CA ARG A 180 -16.39 -0.70 -9.60
C ARG A 180 -16.50 -0.65 -11.13
N LYS A 181 -15.64 0.10 -11.80
CA LYS A 181 -15.60 0.15 -13.27
C LYS A 181 -15.12 -1.16 -13.88
N ALA A 182 -14.18 -1.86 -13.25
CA ALA A 182 -13.63 -3.12 -13.73
C ALA A 182 -14.73 -4.18 -13.91
N LYS A 183 -15.70 -4.27 -12.98
CA LYS A 183 -16.82 -5.21 -13.06
C LYS A 183 -17.70 -5.05 -14.31
N PHE A 184 -17.71 -3.87 -14.95
CA PHE A 184 -18.42 -3.62 -16.21
C PHE A 184 -17.50 -3.56 -17.45
N LYS A 185 -16.19 -3.40 -17.25
CA LYS A 185 -15.21 -3.28 -18.34
C LYS A 185 -14.52 -4.59 -18.66
N ASN A 186 -14.47 -5.53 -17.71
CA ASN A 186 -13.82 -6.81 -17.92
C ASN A 186 -14.74 -7.76 -18.69
N ARG A 187 -14.32 -8.13 -19.91
CA ARG A 187 -15.09 -8.93 -20.86
C ARG A 187 -15.44 -10.32 -20.34
N LYS A 188 -14.65 -10.86 -19.39
CA LYS A 188 -14.89 -12.17 -18.74
C LYS A 188 -16.23 -12.25 -18.01
N LEU A 189 -16.70 -11.16 -17.39
CA LEU A 189 -18.00 -11.11 -16.71
C LEU A 189 -19.14 -10.85 -17.71
N ILE A 190 -18.89 -10.05 -18.75
CA ILE A 190 -19.86 -9.81 -19.83
C ILE A 190 -20.20 -11.11 -20.56
N SER A 191 -19.26 -12.05 -20.69
CA SER A 191 -19.49 -13.37 -21.29
C SER A 191 -20.21 -14.38 -20.38
N GLN A 192 -20.52 -14.02 -19.13
CA GLN A 192 -21.27 -14.87 -18.18
C GLN A 192 -22.75 -14.47 -18.06
N ILE A 193 -23.18 -13.41 -18.76
CA ILE A 193 -24.56 -12.94 -18.89
C ILE A 193 -25.04 -13.26 -20.30
#